data_AF-A0A7S6UFV9-F1
#
_entry.id   AF-A0A7S6UFV9-F1
#
_cell.length_a   1.000
_cell.length_b   1.000
_cell.length_c   1.000
_cell.angle_alpha   90.00
_cell.angle_beta   90.00
_cell.angle_gamma   90.00
#
_symmetry.space_group_name_H-M   'P 1'
#
loop_
_entity.id
_entity.type
_entity.pdbx_description
1 polymer ?
#
loop_
_entity_poly.entity_id
_entity_poly.type
_entity_poly.pdbx_seq_one_letter_code
_entity_poly.pdbx_strand_id
1 'polypeptide(L)'
;MSQHKQALDPDFIQKQKRRLEALKAELQSSLDFRLEDEVEMQESRTNQSHTSGSDAQDSAQQDNNRAVRAHDRMRLQAVRRALEKIEEGTYGQSEQSGDPIPRARLEAAPSALYTVAEEEVREREQDL
;
A
#
# COMPACT_ATOMS: atom_id res chain seq x y z
N MET A 1 5.68 -32.11 13.57
CA MET A 1 5.52 -32.28 12.11
C MET A 1 5.93 -30.99 11.43
N SER A 2 6.75 -31.14 10.37
CA SER A 2 7.09 -30.18 9.31
C SER A 2 7.42 -28.72 9.66
N GLN A 3 8.64 -28.49 10.17
CA GLN A 3 9.29 -27.18 10.06
C GLN A 3 9.86 -27.02 8.63
N HIS A 4 9.03 -26.60 7.67
CA HIS A 4 9.55 -26.06 6.41
C HIS A 4 9.82 -24.57 6.62
N LYS A 5 10.91 -24.29 7.33
CA LYS A 5 11.52 -22.96 7.37
C LYS A 5 12.13 -22.73 5.99
N GLN A 6 11.33 -22.31 5.01
CA GLN A 6 11.84 -21.85 3.73
C GLN A 6 12.67 -20.59 4.02
N ALA A 7 13.97 -20.79 4.26
CA ALA A 7 14.90 -19.69 4.35
C ALA A 7 14.91 -18.99 2.98
N LEU A 8 14.42 -17.76 2.95
CA LEU A 8 14.54 -16.93 1.76
C LEU A 8 16.02 -16.63 1.55
N ASP A 9 16.49 -16.83 0.31
CA ASP A 9 17.88 -16.58 -0.03
C ASP A 9 18.22 -15.07 0.07
N PRO A 10 19.42 -14.68 0.52
CA PRO A 10 19.82 -13.28 0.60
C PRO A 10 19.67 -12.50 -0.72
N ASP A 11 19.93 -13.13 -1.87
CA ASP A 11 19.77 -12.50 -3.18
C ASP A 11 18.29 -12.22 -3.49
N PHE A 12 17.41 -13.12 -3.06
CA PHE A 12 15.97 -12.92 -3.17
C PHE A 12 15.52 -11.73 -2.32
N ILE A 13 15.97 -11.67 -1.07
CA ILE A 13 15.63 -10.58 -0.14
C ILE A 13 16.13 -9.23 -0.69
N GLN A 14 17.37 -9.18 -1.19
CA GLN A 14 17.94 -8.00 -1.86
C GLN A 14 17.09 -7.55 -3.06
N LYS A 15 16.67 -8.50 -3.90
CA LYS A 15 15.79 -8.21 -5.04
C LYS A 15 14.44 -7.65 -4.59
N GLN A 16 13.81 -8.24 -3.56
CA GLN A 16 12.54 -7.72 -3.04
C GLN A 16 12.71 -6.36 -2.37
N LYS A 17 13.80 -6.13 -1.63
CA LYS A 17 14.11 -4.81 -1.04
C LYS A 17 14.14 -3.71 -2.09
N ARG A 18 14.85 -3.92 -3.21
CA ARG A 18 14.87 -2.93 -4.31
C ARG A 18 13.49 -2.68 -4.91
N ARG A 19 12.67 -3.73 -5.07
CA ARG A 19 11.29 -3.59 -5.55
C ARG A 19 10.42 -2.80 -4.56
N LEU A 20 10.56 -3.08 -3.27
CA LEU A 20 9.84 -2.35 -2.21
C LEU A 20 10.27 -0.89 -2.12
N GLU A 21 11.57 -0.59 -2.26
CA GLU A 21 12.07 0.79 -2.30
C GLU A 21 11.52 1.56 -3.49
N ALA A 22 11.47 0.95 -4.67
CA ALA A 22 10.86 1.54 -5.86
C ALA A 22 9.36 1.79 -5.67
N LEU A 23 8.61 0.80 -5.17
CA LEU A 23 7.18 0.94 -4.85
C LEU A 23 6.93 2.03 -3.81
N LYS A 24 7.80 2.15 -2.80
CA LYS A 24 7.72 3.19 -1.78
C LYS A 24 7.84 4.57 -2.42
N ALA A 25 8.85 4.78 -3.28
CA ALA A 25 9.08 6.04 -3.95
C ALA A 25 7.91 6.42 -4.88
N GLU A 26 7.40 5.46 -5.64
CA GLU A 26 6.23 5.63 -6.52
C GLU A 26 4.98 6.05 -5.73
N LEU A 27 4.65 5.34 -4.66
CA LEU A 27 3.49 5.66 -3.81
C LEU A 27 3.64 7.01 -3.11
N GLN A 28 4.85 7.36 -2.66
CA GLN A 28 5.11 8.67 -2.07
C GLN A 28 4.90 9.79 -3.10
N SER A 29 5.48 9.65 -4.29
CA SER A 29 5.30 10.64 -5.36
C SER A 29 3.83 10.78 -5.80
N SER A 30 3.08 9.67 -5.89
CA SER A 30 1.63 9.69 -6.16
C SER A 30 0.87 10.49 -5.10
N LEU A 31 1.17 10.25 -3.82
CA LEU A 31 0.51 10.93 -2.71
C LEU A 31 0.86 12.42 -2.65
N ASP A 32 2.12 12.77 -2.90
CA ASP A 32 2.61 14.15 -2.90
C ASP A 32 1.97 14.94 -4.05
N PHE A 33 1.97 14.38 -5.27
CA PHE A 33 1.31 15.01 -6.43
C PHE A 33 -0.18 15.26 -6.19
N ARG A 34 -0.90 14.29 -5.61
CA ARG A 34 -2.33 14.43 -5.28
C ARG A 34 -2.59 15.48 -4.19
N LEU A 35 -1.65 15.68 -3.27
CA LEU A 35 -1.74 16.71 -2.24
C LEU A 35 -1.55 18.10 -2.84
N GLU A 36 -0.58 18.26 -3.75
CA GLU A 36 -0.33 19.51 -4.46
C GLU A 36 -1.53 19.90 -5.33
N ASP A 37 -2.09 18.96 -6.09
CA ASP A 37 -3.31 19.13 -6.91
C ASP A 37 -4.52 19.57 -6.06
N GLU A 38 -4.70 18.97 -4.87
CA GLU A 38 -5.78 19.34 -3.94
C GLU A 38 -5.62 20.79 -3.43
N VAL A 39 -4.39 21.21 -3.12
CA VAL A 39 -4.10 22.59 -2.67
C VAL A 39 -4.37 23.59 -3.78
N GLU A 40 -3.92 23.33 -5.02
CA GLU A 40 -4.14 24.21 -6.16
C GLU A 40 -5.65 24.36 -6.49
N MET A 41 -6.41 23.26 -6.42
CA MET A 41 -7.87 23.29 -6.56
C MET A 41 -8.55 24.11 -5.46
N GLN A 42 -8.07 24.04 -4.21
CA GLN A 42 -8.62 24.86 -3.13
C GLN A 42 -8.31 26.35 -3.35
N GLU A 43 -7.09 26.70 -3.76
CA GLU A 43 -6.72 28.09 -4.02
C GLU A 43 -7.53 28.69 -5.17
N SER A 44 -7.67 27.97 -6.29
CA SER A 44 -8.50 28.41 -7.43
C SER A 44 -9.97 28.61 -7.07
N ARG A 45 -10.54 27.78 -6.19
CA ARG A 45 -11.91 27.95 -5.65
C ARG A 45 -12.06 29.19 -4.78
N THR A 46 -11.08 29.50 -3.93
CA THR A 46 -11.13 30.73 -3.12
C THR A 46 -11.10 32.01 -3.95
N ASN A 47 -10.54 31.94 -5.17
CA ASN A 47 -10.43 33.07 -6.08
C ASN A 47 -11.59 33.20 -7.10
N GLN A 48 -12.45 32.17 -7.25
CA GLN A 48 -13.59 32.15 -8.18
C GLN A 48 -14.92 32.11 -7.40
N SER A 49 -15.65 33.23 -7.38
CA SER A 49 -16.97 33.31 -6.73
C SER A 49 -18.02 32.46 -7.49
N HIS A 50 -18.45 31.37 -6.85
CA HIS A 50 -19.67 30.57 -7.02
C HIS A 50 -20.29 30.44 -8.43
N THR A 51 -20.10 29.27 -9.06
CA THR A 51 -21.08 28.73 -10.02
C THR A 51 -21.70 27.45 -9.43
N SER A 52 -23.00 27.51 -9.09
CA SER A 52 -23.71 26.46 -8.34
C SER A 52 -23.98 25.16 -9.13
N GLY A 53 -23.46 25.04 -10.37
CA GLY A 53 -23.59 23.85 -11.21
C GLY A 53 -22.40 22.89 -11.14
N SER A 54 -21.23 23.35 -10.68
CA SER A 54 -19.99 22.55 -10.60
C SER A 54 -19.81 21.79 -9.28
N ASP A 55 -20.51 22.18 -8.21
CA ASP A 55 -20.25 21.69 -6.85
C ASP A 55 -20.45 20.18 -6.68
N ALA A 56 -21.41 19.57 -7.40
CA ALA A 56 -21.68 18.13 -7.29
C ALA A 56 -20.61 17.26 -7.98
N GLN A 57 -20.13 17.68 -9.14
CA GLN A 57 -19.08 16.96 -9.88
C GLN A 57 -17.72 17.11 -9.17
N ASP A 58 -17.45 18.30 -8.63
CA ASP A 58 -16.26 18.59 -7.84
C ASP A 58 -16.22 17.80 -6.52
N SER A 59 -17.36 17.65 -5.85
CA SER A 59 -17.45 16.84 -4.62
C SER A 59 -17.17 15.36 -4.89
N ALA A 60 -17.74 14.80 -5.96
CA ALA A 60 -17.50 13.41 -6.34
C ALA A 60 -16.02 13.16 -6.71
N GLN A 61 -15.37 14.12 -7.37
CA GLN A 61 -13.94 14.04 -7.69
C GLN A 61 -13.07 14.09 -6.43
N GLN A 62 -13.43 14.92 -5.45
CA GLN A 62 -12.73 14.99 -4.16
C GLN A 62 -12.88 13.70 -3.34
N ASP A 63 -14.09 13.13 -3.28
CA ASP A 63 -14.34 11.87 -2.59
C ASP A 63 -13.54 10.71 -3.22
N ASN A 64 -13.47 10.65 -4.55
CA ASN A 64 -12.65 9.67 -5.25
C ASN A 64 -11.16 9.86 -4.95
N ASN A 65 -10.64 11.10 -5.06
CA ASN A 65 -9.26 11.40 -4.71
C ASN A 65 -8.93 11.02 -3.25
N ARG A 66 -9.87 11.23 -2.32
CA ARG A 66 -9.72 10.84 -0.92
C ARG A 66 -9.64 9.33 -0.75
N ALA A 67 -10.52 8.58 -1.41
CA ALA A 67 -10.51 7.11 -1.38
C ALA A 67 -9.20 6.55 -1.94
N VAL A 68 -8.74 7.06 -3.09
CA VAL A 68 -7.46 6.63 -3.69
C VAL A 68 -6.28 6.94 -2.77
N ARG A 69 -6.25 8.11 -2.13
CA ARG A 69 -5.20 8.46 -1.15
C ARG A 69 -5.22 7.55 0.08
N ALA A 70 -6.40 7.20 0.58
CA ALA A 70 -6.52 6.26 1.70
C ALA A 70 -5.91 4.90 1.33
N HIS A 71 -6.25 4.39 0.14
CA HIS A 71 -5.70 3.14 -0.37
C HIS A 71 -4.18 3.19 -0.61
N ASP A 72 -3.66 4.25 -1.24
CA ASP A 72 -2.22 4.42 -1.47
C ASP A 72 -1.44 4.55 -0.15
N ARG A 73 -2.03 5.19 0.88
CA ARG A 73 -1.44 5.23 2.23
C ARG A 73 -1.38 3.85 2.87
N MET A 74 -2.43 3.03 2.76
CA MET A 74 -2.42 1.65 3.25
C MET A 74 -1.35 0.82 2.56
N ARG A 75 -1.24 0.93 1.23
CA ARG A 75 -0.18 0.25 0.46
C ARG A 75 1.21 0.72 0.88
N LEU A 76 1.40 2.02 1.08
CA LEU A 76 2.67 2.59 1.52
C LEU A 76 3.05 2.08 2.92
N GLN A 77 2.08 1.95 3.83
CA GLN A 77 2.29 1.37 5.15
C GLN A 77 2.72 -0.10 5.04
N ALA A 78 2.07 -0.90 4.18
CA ALA A 78 2.44 -2.28 3.95
C ALA A 78 3.87 -2.41 3.40
N VAL A 79 4.24 -1.56 2.44
CA VAL A 79 5.61 -1.50 1.88
C VAL A 79 6.64 -1.13 2.95
N ARG A 80 6.35 -0.12 3.78
CA ARG A 80 7.24 0.29 4.89
C ARG A 80 7.43 -0.83 5.90
N ARG A 81 6.35 -1.52 6.28
CA ARG A 81 6.42 -2.66 7.19
C ARG A 81 7.21 -3.81 6.57
N ALA A 82 7.02 -4.11 5.29
CA ALA A 82 7.78 -5.15 4.61
C ALA A 82 9.29 -4.84 4.58
N LEU A 83 9.67 -3.57 4.36
CA LEU A 83 11.08 -3.12 4.45
C LEU A 83 11.62 -3.27 5.88
N GLU A 84 10.85 -2.90 6.89
CA GLU A 84 11.24 -3.07 8.29
C GLU A 84 11.49 -4.54 8.63
N LYS A 85 10.61 -5.45 8.20
CA LYS A 85 10.81 -6.90 8.36
C LYS A 85 12.07 -7.42 7.67
N ILE A 86 12.51 -6.79 6.58
CA ILE A 86 13.78 -7.14 5.93
C ILE A 86 14.95 -6.78 6.85
N GLU A 87 14.92 -5.59 7.46
CA GLU A 87 15.95 -5.15 8.41
C GLU A 87 15.94 -5.98 9.70
N GLU A 88 14.76 -6.39 10.17
CA GLU A 88 14.58 -7.29 11.33
C GLU A 88 14.95 -8.76 11.02
N GLY A 89 15.11 -9.14 9.76
CA GLY A 89 15.33 -10.53 9.34
C GLY A 89 14.09 -11.42 9.44
N THR A 90 12.90 -10.84 9.57
CA THR A 90 11.60 -11.53 9.69
C THR A 90 10.81 -11.54 8.38
N TYR A 91 11.38 -11.02 7.29
CA TYR A 91 10.73 -10.98 5.97
C TYR A 91 10.31 -12.38 5.50
N GLY A 92 9.09 -12.48 4.97
CA GLY A 92 8.47 -13.73 4.58
C GLY A 92 7.81 -14.52 5.71
N GLN A 93 7.62 -13.92 6.89
CA GLN A 93 6.74 -14.45 7.94
C GLN A 93 5.46 -13.62 8.01
N SER A 94 4.33 -14.23 8.34
CA SER A 94 3.07 -13.52 8.56
C SER A 94 3.17 -12.63 9.79
N GLU A 95 2.61 -11.43 9.73
CA GLU A 95 2.46 -10.55 10.90
C GLU A 95 1.40 -11.05 11.89
N GLN A 96 0.46 -11.88 11.46
CA GLN A 96 -0.65 -12.34 12.30
C GLN A 96 -0.34 -13.69 12.94
N SER A 97 -0.04 -14.72 12.14
CA SER A 97 0.25 -16.06 12.67
C SER A 97 1.73 -16.33 12.91
N GLY A 98 2.64 -15.57 12.29
CA GLY A 98 4.07 -15.91 12.22
C GLY A 98 4.41 -17.00 11.19
N ASP A 99 3.42 -17.52 10.46
CA ASP A 99 3.63 -18.59 9.49
C ASP A 99 4.44 -18.12 8.28
N PRO A 100 5.20 -19.02 7.62
CA PRO A 100 5.95 -18.66 6.43
C PRO A 100 5.02 -18.27 5.26
N ILE A 101 5.25 -17.10 4.68
CA ILE A 101 4.62 -16.62 3.46
C ILE A 101 5.31 -17.29 2.27
N PRO A 102 4.57 -17.99 1.38
CA PRO A 102 5.16 -18.67 0.24
C PRO A 102 5.97 -17.72 -0.65
N ARG A 103 7.15 -18.16 -1.10
CA ARG A 103 8.01 -17.37 -2.00
C ARG A 103 7.26 -16.88 -3.25
N ALA A 104 6.44 -17.72 -3.87
CA ALA A 104 5.65 -17.36 -5.05
C ALA A 104 4.72 -16.15 -4.79
N ARG A 105 4.19 -16.03 -3.57
CA ARG A 105 3.39 -14.87 -3.15
C ARG A 105 4.24 -13.62 -3.00
N LEU A 106 5.43 -13.72 -2.40
CA LEU A 106 6.36 -12.59 -2.28
C LEU A 106 6.91 -12.16 -3.65
N GLU A 107 6.99 -13.07 -4.62
CA GLU A 107 7.34 -12.75 -6.01
C GLU A 107 6.25 -11.93 -6.70
N ALA A 108 4.98 -12.31 -6.51
CA ALA A 108 3.83 -11.58 -7.03
C ALA A 108 3.60 -10.24 -6.30
N ALA A 109 3.59 -10.27 -4.97
CA ALA A 109 3.30 -9.14 -4.09
C ALA A 109 4.40 -9.01 -3.01
N PRO A 110 5.46 -8.21 -3.25
CA PRO A 110 6.59 -8.11 -2.33
C PRO A 110 6.24 -7.45 -0.99
N SER A 111 5.14 -6.69 -0.94
CA SER A 111 4.62 -6.03 0.26
C SER A 111 3.65 -6.90 1.06
N ALA A 112 3.48 -8.18 0.71
CA ALA A 112 2.58 -9.08 1.41
C ALA A 112 3.07 -9.30 2.86
N LEU A 113 2.23 -8.93 3.82
CA LEU A 113 2.48 -9.08 5.26
C LEU A 113 1.80 -10.32 5.87
N TYR A 114 0.88 -10.93 5.14
CA TYR A 114 0.04 -12.03 5.58
C TYR A 114 0.06 -13.17 4.56
N THR A 115 -0.32 -14.37 4.99
CA THR A 115 -0.56 -15.50 4.10
C THR A 115 -1.81 -15.27 3.24
N VAL A 116 -1.97 -16.06 2.18
CA VAL A 116 -3.16 -15.99 1.30
C VAL A 116 -4.44 -16.23 2.11
N ALA A 117 -4.45 -17.26 2.96
CA ALA A 117 -5.62 -17.61 3.75
C ALA A 117 -6.02 -16.50 4.73
N GLU A 118 -5.05 -15.83 5.35
CA GLU A 118 -5.33 -14.68 6.23
C GLU A 118 -5.84 -13.47 5.44
N GLU A 119 -5.27 -13.21 4.26
CA GLU A 119 -5.74 -12.12 3.40
C GLU A 119 -7.17 -12.36 2.91
N GLU A 120 -7.50 -13.58 2.48
CA GLU A 120 -8.88 -13.96 2.08
C GLU A 120 -9.90 -13.80 3.22
N VAL A 121 -9.50 -13.97 4.48
CA VAL A 121 -10.37 -13.70 5.63
C VAL A 121 -10.57 -12.20 5.81
N ARG A 122 -9.50 -11.41 5.74
CA ARG A 122 -9.56 -9.96 5.93
C ARG A 122 -10.30 -9.25 4.80
N GLU A 123 -10.16 -9.70 3.56
CA GLU A 123 -10.92 -9.19 2.42
C GLU A 123 -12.43 -9.46 2.63
N ARG A 124 -12.80 -10.68 3.03
CA ARG A 124 -14.19 -11.00 3.37
C ARG A 124 -14.75 -10.15 4.52
N GLU A 125 -13.94 -9.80 5.50
CA GLU A 125 -14.34 -8.92 6.60
C GLU A 125 -14.45 -7.44 6.18
N GLN A 126 -13.73 -7.02 5.15
CA GLN A 126 -13.80 -5.65 4.60
C GLN A 126 -14.99 -5.44 3.65
N ASP A 127 -15.47 -6.52 3.03
CA ASP A 127 -16.62 -6.51 2.12
C ASP A 127 -17.98 -6.62 2.85
N LEU A 128 -17.99 -6.75 4.18
CA LEU A 128 -19.19 -6.87 5.05
C LEU A 128 -19.55 -5.55 5.73
#